data_AF-C6XDU0-F1
#
_entry.id   AF-C6XDU0-F1
#
_cell.length_a   1.000
_cell.length_b   1.000
_cell.length_c   1.000
_cell.angle_alpha   90.00
_cell.angle_beta   90.00
_cell.angle_gamma   90.00
#
_symmetry.space_group_name_H-M   'P 1'
#
loop_
_entity.id
_entity.type
_entity.pdbx_description
1 polymer ?
#
loop_
_entity_poly.entity_id
_entity_poly.type
_entity_poly.pdbx_seq_one_letter_code
_entity_poly.pdbx_strand_id
1 'polypeptide(L)'
;MAAPKTNDFYIRFNTSDFITATLGLTPQQLGIYIKLYSIYWSAKRVLPSDLAKLSRIGQFSPEHQADLEAVLAEFFVLSEDRTAYRHSELDAQAADNQEKRERAVRNGKKGAAVKQANKEADQQAELAEEADGF
;
A
#
# COMPACT_ATOMS: atom_id res chain seq x y z
N MET A 1 -12.99 18.27 12.94
CA MET A 1 -13.17 16.92 12.34
C MET A 1 -11.80 16.35 12.02
N ALA A 2 -11.36 15.32 12.75
CA ALA A 2 -10.15 14.59 12.36
C ALA A 2 -10.48 13.76 11.11
N ALA A 3 -9.69 13.92 10.04
CA ALA A 3 -9.78 13.02 8.89
C ALA A 3 -9.65 11.56 9.38
N PRO A 4 -10.41 10.61 8.82
CA PRO A 4 -10.24 9.22 9.19
C PRO A 4 -8.76 8.86 8.96
N LYS A 5 -8.08 8.38 10.02
CA LYS A 5 -6.76 7.74 9.89
C LYS A 5 -6.98 6.45 9.11
N THR A 6 -7.13 6.58 7.80
CA THR A 6 -6.97 5.49 6.86
C THR A 6 -5.51 5.12 6.99
N ASN A 7 -5.25 4.01 7.65
CA ASN A 7 -3.95 3.36 7.56
C ASN A 7 -3.84 2.83 6.13
N ASP A 8 -3.57 3.73 5.17
CA ASP A 8 -3.38 3.43 3.75
C ASP A 8 -2.12 2.57 3.52
N PHE A 9 -1.40 2.22 4.60
CA PHE A 9 -0.17 1.45 4.62
C PHE A 9 -0.43 0.00 5.04
N TYR A 10 -1.23 -0.73 4.27
CA TYR A 10 -1.38 -2.18 4.45
C TYR A 10 -0.53 -2.95 3.45
N ILE A 11 0.54 -3.58 3.92
CA ILE A 11 1.38 -4.49 3.13
C ILE A 11 0.82 -5.90 3.28
N ARG A 12 0.59 -6.58 2.15
CA ARG A 12 0.34 -8.03 2.14
C ARG A 12 1.68 -8.73 2.15
N PHE A 13 2.10 -9.19 3.33
CA PHE A 13 3.34 -9.95 3.49
C PHE A 13 3.05 -11.44 3.48
N ASN A 14 3.39 -12.12 2.37
CA ASN A 14 3.35 -13.58 2.30
C ASN A 14 4.73 -14.15 2.63
N THR A 15 4.82 -14.86 3.74
CA THR A 15 6.09 -15.44 4.21
C THR A 15 6.67 -16.45 3.22
N SER A 16 5.84 -17.22 2.51
CA SER A 16 6.32 -18.19 1.52
C SER A 16 6.96 -17.48 0.33
N ASP A 17 6.26 -16.52 -0.24
CA ASP A 17 6.75 -15.75 -1.39
C ASP A 17 8.00 -14.96 -1.00
N PHE A 18 8.02 -14.37 0.20
CA PHE A 18 9.17 -13.65 0.72
C PHE A 18 10.40 -14.54 0.88
N ILE A 19 10.25 -15.73 1.50
CA ILE A 19 11.36 -16.67 1.65
C ILE A 19 11.87 -17.07 0.27
N THR A 20 10.98 -17.49 -0.64
CA THR A 20 11.36 -17.91 -2.00
C THR A 20 12.09 -16.81 -2.76
N ALA A 21 11.62 -15.57 -2.70
CA ALA A 21 12.25 -14.43 -3.36
C ALA A 21 13.62 -14.07 -2.77
N THR A 22 13.89 -14.42 -1.51
CA THR A 22 15.10 -14.01 -0.78
C THR A 22 16.10 -15.14 -0.50
N LEU A 23 15.85 -16.35 -1.01
CA LEU A 23 16.64 -17.56 -0.71
C LEU A 23 18.16 -17.40 -1.00
N GLY A 24 18.54 -16.60 -1.98
CA GLY A 24 19.94 -16.40 -2.38
C GLY A 24 20.70 -15.35 -1.57
N LEU A 25 20.02 -14.61 -0.70
CA LEU A 25 20.62 -13.47 -0.01
C LEU A 25 21.43 -13.91 1.21
N THR A 26 22.55 -13.22 1.43
CA THR A 26 23.23 -13.28 2.73
C THR A 26 22.35 -12.65 3.82
N PRO A 27 22.58 -12.94 5.12
CA PRO A 27 21.84 -12.28 6.20
C PRO A 27 21.93 -10.75 6.14
N GLN A 28 23.07 -10.23 5.68
CA GLN A 28 23.28 -8.79 5.53
C GLN A 28 22.43 -8.22 4.40
N GLN A 29 22.45 -8.85 3.23
CA GLN A 29 21.63 -8.46 2.07
C GLN A 29 20.14 -8.57 2.38
N LEU A 30 19.72 -9.60 3.11
CA LEU A 30 18.35 -9.76 3.56
C LEU A 30 17.92 -8.60 4.48
N GLY A 31 18.77 -8.22 5.44
CA GLY A 31 18.50 -7.06 6.31
C GLY A 31 18.38 -5.76 5.53
N ILE A 32 19.26 -5.54 4.55
CA ILE A 32 19.19 -4.40 3.64
C ILE A 32 17.90 -4.43 2.83
N TYR A 33 17.54 -5.58 2.23
CA TYR A 33 16.32 -5.74 1.46
C TYR A 33 15.08 -5.40 2.29
N ILE A 34 14.94 -5.95 3.51
CA ILE A 34 13.82 -5.65 4.42
C ILE A 34 13.77 -4.15 4.74
N LYS A 35 14.92 -3.51 4.95
CA LYS A 35 15.00 -2.07 5.23
C LYS A 35 14.57 -1.24 4.02
N LEU A 36 15.08 -1.55 2.82
CA LEU A 36 14.70 -0.90 1.57
C LEU A 36 13.22 -1.08 1.26
N TYR A 37 12.70 -2.28 1.44
CA TYR A 37 11.28 -2.61 1.32
C TYR A 37 10.42 -1.73 2.22
N SER A 38 10.83 -1.59 3.48
CA SER A 38 10.14 -0.74 4.46
C SER A 38 10.17 0.74 4.08
N ILE A 39 11.33 1.24 3.61
CA ILE A 39 11.48 2.63 3.16
C ILE A 39 10.63 2.86 1.91
N TYR A 40 10.66 1.95 0.94
CA TYR A 40 9.87 2.04 -0.28
C TYR A 40 8.40 2.20 0.04
N TRP A 41 7.90 1.39 0.98
CA TRP A 41 6.51 1.46 1.39
C TRP A 41 6.17 2.78 2.11
N SER A 42 7.05 3.25 3.00
CA SER A 42 6.85 4.50 3.75
C SER A 42 6.96 5.75 2.86
N ALA A 43 7.87 5.76 1.90
CA ALA A 43 8.23 6.91 1.07
C ALA A 43 7.39 7.05 -0.21
N LYS A 44 6.13 6.59 -0.18
CA LYS A 44 5.21 6.61 -1.34
C LYS A 44 5.73 5.84 -2.57
N ARG A 45 6.43 4.73 -2.36
CA ARG A 45 6.87 3.78 -3.42
C ARG A 45 7.95 4.34 -4.34
N VAL A 46 8.91 5.04 -3.75
CA VAL A 46 10.08 5.57 -4.47
C VAL A 46 11.30 5.50 -3.56
N LEU A 47 12.39 4.94 -4.05
CA LEU A 47 13.72 5.10 -3.42
C LEU A 47 14.56 6.07 -4.25
N PRO A 48 15.31 7.00 -3.64
CA PRO A 48 16.22 7.87 -4.38
C PRO A 48 17.33 7.06 -5.06
N SER A 49 17.74 7.47 -6.27
CA SER A 49 18.87 6.84 -6.99
C SER A 49 20.26 7.23 -6.45
N ASP A 50 20.33 8.34 -5.72
CA ASP A 50 21.53 8.77 -5.01
C ASP A 50 21.82 7.79 -3.85
N LEU A 51 22.86 6.96 -4.03
CA LEU A 51 23.26 5.95 -3.05
C LEU A 51 23.69 6.56 -1.72
N ALA A 52 24.33 7.73 -1.69
CA ALA A 52 24.72 8.37 -0.43
C ALA A 52 23.48 8.81 0.36
N LYS A 53 22.49 9.38 -0.33
CA LYS A 53 21.20 9.72 0.26
C LYS A 53 20.46 8.47 0.73
N LEU A 54 20.45 7.41 -0.07
CA LEU A 54 19.79 6.16 0.27
C LEU A 54 20.44 5.48 1.48
N SER A 55 21.77 5.42 1.53
CA SER A 55 22.54 4.92 2.67
C SER A 55 22.23 5.69 3.94
N ARG A 56 22.09 7.02 3.86
CA ARG A 56 21.69 7.83 5.02
C ARG A 56 20.26 7.53 5.51
N ILE A 57 19.29 7.36 4.60
CA ILE A 57 17.89 7.04 4.95
C ILE A 57 17.80 5.63 5.53
N GLY A 58 18.50 4.69 4.90
CA GLY A 58 18.60 3.28 5.32
C GLY A 58 19.46 3.05 6.55
N GLN A 59 20.27 4.03 6.93
CA GLN A 59 21.30 3.91 7.98
C GLN A 59 22.29 2.77 7.65
N PHE A 60 22.65 2.65 6.38
CA PHE A 60 23.63 1.68 5.92
C PHE A 60 25.03 2.26 6.12
N SER A 61 25.90 1.47 6.75
CA SER A 61 27.30 1.82 6.93
C SER A 61 28.07 1.63 5.62
N PRO A 62 29.16 2.38 5.36
CA PRO A 62 29.92 2.30 4.11
C PRO A 62 30.43 0.90 3.76
N GLU A 63 30.72 0.04 4.74
CA GLU A 63 31.13 -1.35 4.51
C GLU A 63 30.05 -2.21 3.82
N HIS A 64 28.79 -1.80 3.87
CA HIS A 64 27.66 -2.51 3.26
C HIS A 64 27.26 -1.95 1.89
N GLN A 65 28.04 -1.01 1.34
CA GLN A 65 27.76 -0.38 0.06
C GLN A 65 27.61 -1.41 -1.08
N ALA A 66 28.51 -2.41 -1.13
CA ALA A 66 28.45 -3.46 -2.15
C ALA A 66 27.19 -4.34 -2.02
N ASP A 67 26.79 -4.69 -0.79
CA ASP A 67 25.57 -5.46 -0.54
C ASP A 67 24.31 -4.65 -0.91
N LEU A 68 24.32 -3.34 -0.63
CA LEU A 68 23.25 -2.43 -1.02
C LEU A 68 23.08 -2.38 -2.54
N GLU A 69 24.18 -2.21 -3.27
CA GLU A 69 24.17 -2.18 -4.72
C GLU A 69 23.71 -3.52 -5.33
N ALA A 70 24.13 -4.65 -4.75
CA ALA A 70 23.66 -5.96 -5.18
C ALA A 70 22.15 -6.14 -4.99
N VAL A 71 21.61 -5.79 -3.82
CA VAL A 71 20.17 -5.87 -3.54
C VAL A 71 19.38 -4.92 -4.45
N LEU A 72 19.88 -3.70 -4.68
CA LEU A 72 19.24 -2.77 -5.61
C LEU A 72 19.21 -3.33 -7.03
N ALA A 73 20.30 -3.92 -7.50
CA ALA A 73 20.38 -4.51 -8.83
C ALA A 73 19.45 -5.72 -9.01
N GLU A 74 19.22 -6.50 -7.96
CA GLU A 74 18.39 -7.70 -8.00
C GLU A 74 16.89 -7.41 -7.92
N PHE A 75 16.47 -6.55 -6.98
CA PHE A 75 15.04 -6.37 -6.66
C PHE A 75 14.44 -5.05 -7.16
N PHE A 76 15.27 -4.08 -7.54
CA PHE A 76 14.80 -2.76 -7.90
C PHE A 76 15.21 -2.36 -9.31
N VAL A 77 14.31 -1.64 -9.98
CA VAL A 77 14.54 -1.10 -11.33
C VAL A 77 14.74 0.40 -11.24
N LEU A 78 15.86 0.88 -11.76
CA LEU A 78 16.10 2.31 -11.91
C LEU A 78 15.13 2.87 -12.97
N SER A 79 14.44 3.96 -12.64
CA SER A 79 13.51 4.64 -13.53
C SER A 79 14.20 5.18 -14.79
N GLU A 80 13.44 5.42 -15.85
CA GLU A 80 13.96 5.92 -17.13
C GLU A 80 14.73 7.24 -16.99
N ASP A 81 14.24 8.14 -16.13
CA ASP A 81 14.89 9.42 -15.80
C ASP A 81 16.08 9.27 -14.82
N ARG A 82 16.36 8.05 -14.36
CA ARG A 82 17.44 7.68 -13.44
C ARG A 82 17.39 8.40 -12.08
N THR A 83 16.23 8.92 -11.69
CA THR A 83 16.07 9.65 -10.42
C THR A 83 15.65 8.75 -9.26
N ALA A 84 15.11 7.57 -9.55
CA ALA A 84 14.51 6.71 -8.55
C ALA A 84 14.59 5.22 -8.85
N TYR A 85 14.63 4.41 -7.79
CA TYR A 85 14.42 2.98 -7.85
C TYR A 85 12.95 2.63 -7.58
N ARG A 86 12.45 1.64 -8.32
CA ARG A 86 11.07 1.13 -8.27
C ARG A 86 11.05 -0.37 -8.06
N HIS A 87 9.99 -0.87 -7.42
CA HIS A 87 9.80 -2.30 -7.16
C HIS A 87 8.47 -2.75 -7.76
N SER A 88 8.52 -3.58 -8.80
CA SER A 88 7.37 -3.97 -9.62
C SER A 88 6.27 -4.68 -8.81
N GLU A 89 6.65 -5.66 -7.99
CA GLU A 89 5.68 -6.42 -7.18
C GLU A 89 4.97 -5.56 -6.14
N LEU A 90 5.69 -4.63 -5.50
CA LEU A 90 5.10 -3.71 -4.53
C LEU A 90 4.21 -2.67 -5.20
N ASP A 91 4.57 -2.23 -6.40
CA ASP A 91 3.72 -1.36 -7.20
C ASP A 91 2.42 -2.06 -7.61
N ALA A 92 2.51 -3.33 -8.05
CA ALA A 92 1.34 -4.15 -8.37
C ALA A 92 0.45 -4.38 -7.14
N GLN A 93 1.06 -4.70 -5.99
CA GLN A 93 0.32 -4.86 -4.74
C GLN A 93 -0.39 -3.57 -4.30
N ALA A 94 0.28 -2.42 -4.44
CA ALA A 94 -0.32 -1.14 -4.12
C ALA A 94 -1.49 -0.78 -5.06
N ALA A 95 -1.39 -1.13 -6.34
CA ALA A 95 -2.47 -0.95 -7.31
C ALA A 95 -3.70 -1.81 -6.95
N ASP A 96 -3.50 -3.09 -6.64
CA ASP A 96 -4.58 -4.00 -6.20
C ASP A 96 -5.24 -3.52 -4.89
N ASN A 97 -4.45 -3.08 -3.92
CA ASN A 97 -4.96 -2.49 -2.68
C ASN A 97 -5.81 -1.24 -2.94
N GLN A 98 -5.35 -0.37 -3.85
CA GLN A 98 -6.10 0.82 -4.25
C GLN A 98 -7.43 0.44 -4.92
N GLU A 99 -7.42 -0.50 -5.86
CA GLU A 99 -8.63 -0.94 -6.55
C GLU A 99 -9.66 -1.52 -5.57
N LYS A 100 -9.22 -2.39 -4.67
CA LYS A 100 -10.08 -2.99 -3.63
C LYS A 100 -10.69 -1.92 -2.72
N ARG A 101 -9.90 -0.92 -2.32
CA ARG A 101 -10.39 0.21 -1.52
C ARG A 101 -11.44 1.00 -2.29
N GLU A 102 -11.18 1.34 -3.54
CA GLU A 102 -12.14 2.08 -4.36
C GLU A 102 -13.44 1.29 -4.55
N ARG A 103 -13.35 -0.03 -4.76
CA ARG A 103 -14.52 -0.92 -4.83
C ARG A 103 -15.28 -0.93 -3.51
N ALA A 104 -14.60 -1.04 -2.38
CA ALA A 104 -15.22 -1.00 -1.05
C ALA A 104 -15.94 0.33 -0.80
N VAL A 105 -15.33 1.45 -1.19
CA VAL A 105 -15.95 2.78 -1.10
C VAL A 105 -17.20 2.88 -1.98
N ARG A 106 -17.12 2.41 -3.24
CA ARG A 106 -18.29 2.38 -4.16
C ARG A 106 -19.43 1.54 -3.57
N ASN A 107 -19.13 0.36 -3.06
CA ASN A 107 -20.11 -0.53 -2.47
C ASN A 107 -20.70 0.05 -1.17
N GLY A 108 -19.88 0.68 -0.34
CA GLY A 108 -20.32 1.38 0.87
C GLY A 108 -21.31 2.50 0.56
N LYS A 109 -21.02 3.32 -0.47
CA LYS A 109 -21.96 4.36 -0.94
C LYS A 109 -23.28 3.77 -1.44
N LYS A 110 -23.23 2.69 -2.23
CA LYS A 110 -24.44 1.99 -2.70
C LYS A 110 -25.27 1.44 -1.54
N GLY A 111 -24.62 0.78 -0.57
CA GLY A 111 -25.30 0.24 0.61
C GLY A 111 -25.94 1.33 1.48
N ALA A 112 -25.25 2.48 1.65
CA ALA A 112 -25.81 3.62 2.37
C ALA A 112 -27.04 4.20 1.65
N ALA A 113 -27.00 4.33 0.32
CA ALA A 113 -28.13 4.82 -0.46
C ALA A 113 -29.36 3.89 -0.36
N VAL A 114 -29.16 2.57 -0.44
CA VAL A 114 -30.25 1.59 -0.27
C VAL A 114 -30.87 1.69 1.14
N LYS A 115 -30.04 1.80 2.18
CA LYS A 115 -30.54 1.96 3.55
C LYS A 115 -31.36 3.24 3.71
N GLN A 116 -30.92 4.33 3.10
CA GLN A 116 -31.63 5.61 3.13
C GLN A 116 -32.97 5.50 2.40
N ALA A 117 -33.00 4.92 1.20
CA ALA A 117 -34.22 4.73 0.43
C ALA A 117 -35.24 3.83 1.15
N ASN A 118 -34.79 2.74 1.78
CA ASN A 118 -35.69 1.89 2.57
C ASN A 118 -36.26 2.63 3.77
N LYS A 119 -35.43 3.43 4.46
CA LYS A 119 -35.88 4.23 5.60
C LYS A 119 -36.93 5.27 5.17
N GLU A 120 -36.74 5.91 4.03
CA GLU A 120 -37.71 6.87 3.47
C GLU A 120 -39.01 6.18 3.05
N ALA A 121 -38.94 4.97 2.48
CA ALA A 121 -40.10 4.17 2.12
C ALA A 121 -40.90 3.73 3.36
N ASP A 122 -40.23 3.25 4.41
CA ASP A 122 -40.86 2.86 5.68
C ASP A 122 -41.58 4.07 6.32
N GLN A 123 -40.94 5.24 6.32
CA GLN A 123 -41.54 6.48 6.82
C GLN A 123 -42.75 6.94 5.99
N GLN A 124 -42.71 6.76 4.67
CA GLN A 124 -43.84 7.09 3.80
C GLN A 124 -45.02 6.12 3.99
N ALA A 125 -44.75 4.84 4.25
CA ALA A 125 -45.78 3.85 4.54
C ALA A 125 -46.49 4.15 5.87
N GLU A 126 -45.75 4.46 6.94
CA GLU A 126 -46.32 4.85 8.24
C GLU A 126 -47.21 6.09 8.14
N LEU A 127 -46.77 7.13 7.40
CA LEU A 127 -47.54 8.36 7.19
C LEU A 127 -48.81 8.14 6.37
N ALA A 128 -48.82 7.19 5.44
CA ALA A 128 -49.99 6.86 4.64
C ALA A 128 -51.04 6.08 5.47
N GLU A 129 -50.60 5.17 6.35
CA GLU A 129 -51.50 4.44 7.25
C GLU A 129 -52.16 5.36 8.29
N GLU A 130 -51.46 6.39 8.79
CA GLU A 130 -52.05 7.40 9.67
C GLU A 130 -53.08 8.31 8.97
N ALA A 131 -52.94 8.54 7.66
CA ALA A 131 -53.82 9.40 6.89
C ALA A 131 -55.15 8.72 6.48
N ASP A 132 -55.14 7.40 6.26
CA ASP A 132 -56.33 6.60 5.94
C ASP A 132 -57.13 6.17 7.18
N GLY A 133 -56.62 6.46 8.39
CA GLY A 133 -57.24 6.12 9.68
C GLY A 133 -58.22 7.16 10.27
N PHE A 134 -58.57 8.22 9.53
CA PHE A 134 -59.53 9.27 9.91
C PHE A 134 -60.78 9.27 9.02
#